data_AF-A0A8K0PBG2-F1
#
_entry.id   AF-A0A8K0PBG2-F1
#
_cell.length_a   1.000
_cell.length_b   1.000
_cell.length_c   1.000
_cell.angle_alpha   90.00
_cell.angle_beta   90.00
_cell.angle_gamma   90.00
#
_symmetry.space_group_name_H-M   'P 1'
#
loop_
_entity.id
_entity.type
_entity.pdbx_description
1 polymer ?
#
loop_
_entity_poly.entity_id
_entity_poly.type
_entity_poly.pdbx_seq_one_letter_code
_entity_poly.pdbx_strand_id
1 'polypeptide(L)'
;MNSLTNRYLALTTAATDYARRMGRLRNRIFGEVVRPETRRTAKVVNMLSVKPVHLRPEIVQYYPRHIETHLLMKKLRFYGLFR
;
A
#
# COMPACT_ATOMS: atom_id res chain seq x y z
N MET A 1 -16.87 -2.95 30.46
CA MET A 1 -16.28 -4.19 29.91
C MET A 1 -14.78 -4.09 30.08
N ASN A 2 -14.27 -4.66 31.17
CA ASN A 2 -12.88 -4.52 31.59
C ASN A 2 -12.05 -5.58 30.87
N SER A 3 -11.36 -5.19 29.79
CA SER A 3 -10.36 -6.05 29.19
C SER A 3 -9.22 -6.21 30.18
N LEU A 4 -8.97 -7.43 30.65
CA LEU A 4 -7.74 -7.80 31.35
C LEU A 4 -6.55 -7.35 30.49
N THR A 5 -5.93 -6.24 30.86
CA THR A 5 -4.70 -5.78 30.23
C THR A 5 -3.64 -6.83 30.47
N ASN A 6 -3.36 -7.63 29.44
CA ASN A 6 -2.35 -8.67 29.50
C ASN A 6 -1.02 -8.03 29.94
N ARG A 7 -0.51 -8.45 31.10
CA ARG A 7 0.74 -7.92 31.68
C ARG A 7 1.91 -8.00 30.69
N TYR A 8 1.93 -9.01 29.82
CA TYR A 8 2.94 -9.15 28.77
C TYR A 8 2.87 -8.05 27.70
N LEU A 9 1.66 -7.58 27.34
CA LEU A 9 1.50 -6.46 26.39
C LEU A 9 1.95 -5.12 27.01
N ALA A 10 1.81 -4.95 28.32
CA ALA A 10 2.33 -3.77 29.00
C ALA A 10 3.88 -3.76 29.05
N LEU A 11 4.51 -4.94 29.15
CA LEU A 11 5.97 -5.06 29.15
C LEU A 11 6.59 -4.80 27.77
N THR A 12 5.86 -5.06 26.67
CA THR A 12 6.35 -4.75 25.32
C THR A 12 6.29 -3.26 24.98
N THR A 13 5.41 -2.49 25.63
CA THR A 13 5.32 -1.03 25.48
C THR A 13 6.19 -0.26 26.49
N ALA A 14 6.69 -0.93 27.53
CA ALA A 14 7.61 -0.35 28.50
C ALA A 14 8.97 0.02 27.87
N ALA A 15 9.62 1.08 28.38
CA ALA A 15 10.91 1.56 27.89
C ALA A 15 12.12 0.71 28.36
N THR A 16 11.96 -0.61 28.43
CA THR A 16 13.02 -1.53 28.85
C THR A 16 13.91 -1.95 27.68
N ASP A 17 15.14 -2.38 27.96
CA ASP A 17 16.04 -2.95 26.94
C ASP A 17 15.45 -4.17 26.24
N TYR A 18 14.74 -5.00 26.99
CA TYR A 18 14.05 -6.17 26.46
C TYR A 18 12.99 -5.76 25.43
N ALA A 19 12.14 -4.80 25.75
CA ALA A 19 11.13 -4.28 24.82
C ALA A 19 11.75 -3.73 23.53
N ARG A 20 12.87 -3.00 23.63
CA ARG A 20 13.61 -2.51 22.45
C ARG A 20 14.16 -3.65 21.59
N ARG A 21 14.69 -4.72 22.19
CA ARG A 21 15.18 -5.91 21.46
C ARG A 21 14.02 -6.66 20.80
N MET A 22 12.91 -6.83 21.52
CA MET A 22 11.71 -7.49 21.02
C MET A 22 11.09 -6.72 19.83
N GLY A 23 11.03 -5.40 19.90
CA GLY A 23 10.59 -4.55 18.79
C GLY A 23 11.46 -4.73 17.54
N ARG A 24 12.79 -4.74 17.69
CA ARG A 24 13.70 -5.01 16.56
C ARG A 24 13.52 -6.41 15.97
N LEU A 25 13.33 -7.42 16.83
CA LEU A 25 13.11 -8.80 16.40
C LEU A 25 11.82 -8.90 15.58
N ARG A 26 10.71 -8.36 16.10
CA ARG A 26 9.43 -8.26 15.40
C ARG A 26 9.63 -7.66 14.01
N ASN A 27 10.31 -6.52 13.93
CA ASN A 27 10.50 -5.82 12.67
C ASN A 27 11.31 -6.66 11.67
N ARG A 28 12.30 -7.44 12.13
CA ARG A 28 13.04 -8.39 11.27
C ARG A 28 12.17 -9.53 10.77
N ILE A 29 11.32 -10.11 11.64
CA ILE A 29 10.45 -11.24 11.30
C ILE A 29 9.46 -10.82 10.21
N PHE A 30 8.86 -9.63 10.34
CA PHE A 30 7.83 -9.15 9.43
C PHE A 30 8.35 -8.25 8.30
N GLY A 31 9.68 -8.06 8.19
CA GLY A 31 10.28 -7.22 7.15
C GLY A 31 10.01 -5.72 7.30
N GLU A 32 9.63 -5.26 8.48
CA GLU A 32 9.51 -3.84 8.82
C GLU A 32 10.89 -3.22 9.10
N VAL A 33 10.96 -1.89 9.26
CA VAL A 33 12.24 -1.20 9.44
C VAL A 33 12.81 -1.42 10.85
N VAL A 34 14.07 -1.88 10.91
CA VAL A 34 14.75 -2.25 12.17
C VAL A 34 15.59 -1.12 12.75
N ARG A 35 16.13 -0.25 11.90
CA ARG A 35 16.94 0.90 12.34
C ARG A 35 16.02 1.98 12.91
N PRO A 36 16.48 2.74 13.93
CA PRO A 36 15.72 3.88 14.42
C PRO A 36 15.51 4.86 13.26
N GLU A 37 14.24 5.16 12.97
CA GLU A 37 13.88 6.01 11.85
C GLU A 37 13.88 7.48 12.24
N THR A 38 14.27 8.33 11.29
CA THR A 38 14.00 9.76 11.36
C THR A 38 12.71 10.06 10.58
N ARG A 39 12.09 11.21 10.83
CA ARG A 39 10.89 11.62 10.08
C ARG A 39 11.08 11.61 8.55
N ARG A 40 12.31 11.82 8.08
CA ARG A 40 12.67 11.80 6.65
C ARG A 40 12.71 10.40 6.07
N THR A 41 13.29 9.43 6.79
CA THR A 41 13.37 8.03 6.31
C THR A 41 12.00 7.37 6.30
N ALA A 42 11.18 7.61 7.33
CA ALA A 42 9.80 7.12 7.40
C ALA A 42 8.95 7.58 6.20
N LYS A 43 9.15 8.82 5.73
CA LYS A 43 8.47 9.34 4.54
C LYS A 43 8.81 8.54 3.28
N VAL A 44 10.07 8.14 3.10
CA VAL A 44 10.51 7.37 1.93
C VAL A 44 9.91 5.98 1.94
N VAL A 45 9.92 5.31 3.10
CA VAL A 45 9.29 4.01 3.30
C VAL A 45 7.80 4.08 2.92
N ASN A 46 7.09 5.10 3.41
CA ASN A 46 5.67 5.31 3.10
C ASN A 46 5.42 5.65 1.62
N MET A 47 6.33 6.39 0.98
CA MET A 47 6.21 6.73 -0.44
C MET A 47 6.36 5.50 -1.34
N LEU A 48 7.22 4.56 -0.95
CA LEU A 48 7.49 3.33 -1.70
C LEU A 48 6.54 2.19 -1.35
N SER A 49 5.94 2.19 -0.17
CA SER A 49 4.95 1.18 0.23
C SER A 49 3.62 1.34 -0.50
N VAL A 50 3.32 2.54 -1.00
CA VAL A 50 2.08 2.86 -1.71
C VAL A 50 2.33 3.00 -3.22
N LYS A 51 1.35 2.60 -4.03
CA LYS A 51 1.40 2.82 -5.47
C LYS A 51 1.52 4.33 -5.79
N PRO A 52 2.52 4.75 -6.59
CA PRO A 52 2.67 6.14 -7.00
C PRO A 52 1.42 6.66 -7.69
N VAL A 53 1.12 7.95 -7.47
CA VAL A 53 -0.10 8.63 -7.95
C VAL A 53 -0.27 8.45 -9.47
N HIS A 54 0.80 8.63 -10.24
CA HIS A 54 0.81 8.52 -11.70
C HIS A 54 0.64 7.09 -12.24
N LEU A 55 0.61 6.06 -11.38
CA LEU A 55 0.33 4.68 -11.78
C LEU A 55 -1.06 4.23 -11.33
N ARG A 56 -1.79 5.03 -10.55
CA ARG A 56 -3.11 4.66 -10.05
C ARG A 56 -4.10 4.58 -11.22
N PRO A 57 -4.88 3.49 -11.32
CA PRO A 57 -5.80 3.30 -12.45
C PRO A 57 -6.85 4.42 -12.52
N GLU A 58 -7.31 4.90 -11.37
CA GLU A 58 -8.24 6.04 -11.23
C GLU A 58 -7.74 7.32 -11.93
N ILE A 59 -6.42 7.49 -12.01
CA ILE A 59 -5.78 8.68 -12.60
C ILE A 59 -5.38 8.41 -14.04
N VAL A 60 -4.73 7.26 -14.31
CA VAL A 60 -4.21 6.93 -15.64
C VAL A 60 -5.35 6.59 -16.62
N GLN A 61 -6.36 5.85 -16.16
CA GLN A 61 -7.47 5.36 -16.98
C GLN A 61 -8.71 6.25 -16.81
N TYR A 62 -8.49 7.55 -16.58
CA TYR A 62 -9.57 8.50 -16.38
C TYR A 62 -10.52 8.57 -17.59
N TYR A 63 -9.96 8.58 -18.81
CA TYR A 63 -10.73 8.48 -20.05
C TYR A 63 -10.71 7.06 -20.60
N PRO A 64 -11.84 6.57 -21.15
CA PRO A 64 -11.88 5.27 -21.81
C PRO A 64 -11.10 5.29 -23.13
N ARG A 65 -10.84 4.10 -23.68
CA ARG A 65 -10.07 3.91 -24.92
C ARG A 65 -10.94 4.26 -26.15
N HIS A 66 -11.14 5.56 -26.40
CA HIS A 66 -12.00 6.08 -27.48
C HIS A 66 -11.57 5.64 -28.88
N ILE A 67 -10.27 5.55 -29.14
CA ILE A 67 -9.74 5.16 -30.46
C ILE A 67 -10.12 3.70 -30.77
N GLU A 68 -9.96 2.82 -29.80
CA GLU A 68 -10.24 1.39 -29.98
C GLU A 68 -11.72 1.11 -30.09
N THR A 69 -12.53 1.76 -29.26
CA THR A 69 -13.99 1.66 -29.33
C THR A 69 -14.49 2.19 -30.69
N HIS A 70 -13.96 3.32 -31.17
CA HIS A 70 -14.29 3.83 -32.50
C HIS A 70 -13.91 2.86 -33.62
N LEU A 71 -12.68 2.33 -33.59
CA LEU A 71 -12.21 1.38 -34.61
C LEU A 71 -13.02 0.08 -34.59
N LEU A 72 -13.36 -0.42 -33.41
CA LEU A 72 -14.21 -1.60 -33.24
C LEU A 72 -15.60 -1.36 -33.85
N MET A 73 -16.27 -0.27 -33.49
CA MET A 73 -17.61 0.03 -33.98
C MET A 73 -17.63 0.30 -35.48
N LYS A 74 -16.58 0.93 -36.02
CA LYS A 74 -16.41 1.13 -37.46
C LYS A 74 -16.31 -0.21 -38.21
N LYS A 75 -15.53 -1.16 -37.69
CA LYS A 75 -15.42 -2.52 -38.29
C LYS A 75 -16.74 -3.28 -38.22
N LEU A 76 -17.42 -3.26 -37.07
CA LEU A 76 -18.73 -3.89 -36.92
C LEU A 76 -19.77 -3.32 -37.89
N ARG A 77 -19.72 -2.01 -38.15
CA ARG A 77 -20.57 -1.36 -39.16
C ARG A 77 -20.27 -1.84 -40.58
N PHE A 78 -18.99 -2.02 -40.94
CA PHE A 78 -18.62 -2.57 -42.24
C PHE A 78 -19.03 -4.03 -42.42
N TYR A 79 -19.10 -4.80 -41.34
CA TYR A 79 -19.61 -6.17 -41.37
C TYR A 79 -21.16 -6.25 -41.35
N GLY A 80 -21.86 -5.13 -41.22
CA GLY A 80 -23.32 -5.10 -41.12
C GLY A 80 -23.88 -5.58 -39.78
N LEU A 81 -23.02 -5.71 -38.75
CA LEU A 81 -23.40 -6.17 -37.41
C LEU A 81 -23.86 -5.03 -36.49
N PHE A 82 -23.56 -3.79 -36.85
CA PHE A 82 -23.83 -2.59 -36.06
C PHE A 82 -24.19 -1.41 -36.99
N ARG A 83 -25.08 -0.52 -36.58
CA ARG A 83 -25.51 0.64 -37.38
C ARG A 83 -25.49 1.93 -36.58
#